data_AF-A0ABD6IR86-F1
#
_entry.id   AF-A0ABD6IR86-F1
#
_cell.length_a   1.000
_cell.length_b   1.000
_cell.length_c   1.000
_cell.angle_alpha   90.00
_cell.angle_beta   90.00
_cell.angle_gamma   90.00
#
_symmetry.space_group_name_H-M   'P 1'
#
loop_
_entity.id
_entity.type
_entity.pdbx_description
1 polymer ?
#
loop_
_entity_poly.entity_id
_entity_poly.type
_entity_poly.pdbx_seq_one_letter_code
_entity_poly.pdbx_strand_id
1 'polypeptide(L)'
;MHQALIVARMAPGSAPDIAKVFEESDRGELPHLVGVTRRSLFQFGDVYMHLIESEREPGPAIAKVTEHPEFRGVSERLEAYVSAYDPETWRSPKDAMARRFYLWERS
;
A
#
# COMPACT_ATOMS: atom_id res chain seq x y z
N MET A 1 -15.02 -1.37 -9.53
CA MET A 1 -14.07 -0.88 -8.51
C MET A 1 -12.74 -1.56 -8.75
N HIS A 2 -11.62 -0.83 -8.75
CA HIS A 2 -10.30 -1.44 -8.94
C HIS A 2 -9.67 -1.74 -7.58
N GLN A 3 -8.89 -2.81 -7.51
CA GLN A 3 -8.22 -3.25 -6.29
C GLN A 3 -6.75 -3.53 -6.57
N ALA A 4 -5.89 -3.13 -5.65
CA ALA A 4 -4.52 -3.61 -5.53
C ALA A 4 -4.29 -4.13 -4.11
N LEU A 5 -3.53 -5.20 -3.99
CA LEU A 5 -3.09 -5.74 -2.72
C LEU A 5 -1.56 -5.70 -2.71
N ILE A 6 -0.98 -4.94 -1.78
CA ILE A 6 0.46 -4.93 -1.52
C ILE A 6 0.74 -5.91 -0.38
N VAL A 7 1.77 -6.74 -0.55
CA VAL A 7 2.23 -7.72 0.44
C VAL A 7 3.68 -7.41 0.79
N ALA A 8 3.94 -7.27 2.09
CA ALA A 8 5.27 -6.96 2.63
C ALA A 8 5.45 -7.66 3.99
N ARG A 9 6.60 -7.45 4.64
CA ARG A 9 6.79 -7.79 6.05
C ARG A 9 6.69 -6.54 6.91
N MET A 10 6.25 -6.71 8.15
CA MET A 10 6.23 -5.64 9.15
C MET A 10 6.87 -6.04 10.48
N ALA A 11 7.47 -5.07 11.16
CA ALA A 11 8.06 -5.24 12.47
C ALA A 11 7.00 -5.60 13.54
N PRO A 12 7.31 -6.46 14.53
CA PRO A 12 6.39 -6.79 15.61
C PRO A 12 5.91 -5.53 16.35
N GLY A 13 4.60 -5.44 16.60
CA GLY A 13 4.01 -4.33 17.36
C GLY A 13 3.89 -3.00 16.60
N SER A 14 4.35 -2.90 15.36
CA SER A 14 4.36 -1.64 14.59
C SER A 14 3.00 -1.22 13.99
N ALA A 15 1.94 -2.01 14.17
CA ALA A 15 0.63 -1.74 13.57
C ALA A 15 0.05 -0.35 13.94
N PRO A 16 0.10 0.12 15.21
CA PRO A 16 -0.38 1.46 15.55
C PRO A 16 0.41 2.60 14.87
N ASP A 17 1.73 2.44 14.75
CA ASP A 17 2.59 3.44 14.11
C ASP A 17 2.33 3.53 12.60
N ILE A 18 2.23 2.38 11.93
CA ILE A 18 1.86 2.31 10.51
C ILE A 18 0.48 2.93 10.28
N ALA A 19 -0.50 2.63 11.14
CA ALA A 19 -1.85 3.19 11.04
C ALA A 19 -1.83 4.72 11.15
N LYS A 20 -1.04 5.28 12.07
CA LYS A 20 -0.88 6.72 12.23
C LYS A 20 -0.26 7.40 10.99
N VAL A 21 0.75 6.77 10.38
CA VAL A 21 1.35 7.28 9.12
C VAL A 21 0.28 7.41 8.04
N PHE A 22 -0.55 6.39 7.85
CA PHE A 22 -1.61 6.44 6.85
C PHE A 22 -2.76 7.35 7.23
N GLU A 23 -3.13 7.46 8.52
CA GLU A 23 -4.15 8.41 8.98
C GLU A 23 -3.78 9.86 8.65
N GLU A 24 -2.50 10.21 8.80
CA GLU A 24 -1.99 11.53 8.42
C GLU A 24 -1.95 11.71 6.90
N SER A 25 -1.49 10.70 6.15
CA SER A 25 -1.49 10.73 4.69
C SER A 25 -2.90 10.84 4.09
N ASP A 26 -3.87 10.16 4.71
CA ASP A 26 -5.25 10.08 4.24
C ASP A 26 -6.01 11.41 4.44
N ARG A 27 -5.47 12.34 5.25
CA ARG A 27 -5.93 13.74 5.36
C ARG A 27 -5.35 14.67 4.30
N GLY A 28 -4.27 14.25 3.63
CA GLY A 28 -3.59 15.01 2.59
C GLY A 28 -4.18 14.78 1.19
N GLU A 29 -3.50 15.31 0.17
CA GLU A 29 -3.95 15.20 -1.22
C GLU A 29 -3.60 13.86 -1.90
N LEU A 30 -2.63 13.14 -1.35
CA LEU A 30 -2.06 11.93 -1.98
C LEU A 30 -3.12 10.85 -2.33
N PRO A 31 -4.08 10.49 -1.45
CA PRO A 31 -5.12 9.52 -1.80
C PRO A 31 -5.94 9.95 -3.01
N HIS A 32 -6.26 11.25 -3.13
CA HIS A 32 -7.00 11.80 -4.26
C HIS A 32 -6.19 11.76 -5.55
N LEU A 33 -4.89 12.09 -5.49
CA LEU A 33 -3.97 12.00 -6.63
C LEU A 33 -3.82 10.59 -7.17
N VAL A 34 -4.02 9.56 -6.35
CA VAL A 34 -4.06 8.14 -6.74
C VAL A 34 -5.47 7.67 -7.09
N GLY A 35 -6.52 8.33 -6.57
CA GLY A 35 -7.92 7.95 -6.74
C GLY A 35 -8.37 6.85 -5.77
N VAL A 36 -7.75 6.78 -4.60
CA VAL A 36 -8.09 5.83 -3.53
C VAL A 36 -9.46 6.19 -2.96
N THR A 37 -10.37 5.22 -2.95
CA THR A 37 -11.68 5.34 -2.30
C THR A 37 -11.73 4.61 -0.97
N ARG A 38 -10.86 3.60 -0.79
CA ARG A 38 -10.74 2.88 0.48
C ARG A 38 -9.35 2.28 0.67
N ARG A 39 -8.88 2.30 1.92
CA ARG A 39 -7.68 1.64 2.39
C ARG A 39 -8.06 0.62 3.46
N SER A 40 -7.45 -0.55 3.43
CA SER A 40 -7.53 -1.50 4.54
C SER A 40 -6.18 -2.17 4.74
N LEU A 41 -5.67 -2.09 5.97
CA LEU A 41 -4.40 -2.66 6.37
C LEU A 41 -4.68 -3.89 7.23
N PHE A 42 -4.02 -5.00 6.91
CA PHE A 42 -4.17 -6.26 7.62
C PHE A 42 -2.79 -6.77 8.02
N GLN A 43 -2.76 -7.49 9.13
CA GLN A 43 -1.57 -8.18 9.63
C GLN A 43 -1.88 -9.68 9.77
N PHE A 44 -0.95 -10.52 9.33
CA PHE A 44 -0.96 -11.96 9.63
C PHE A 44 0.46 -12.41 10.02
N GLY A 45 0.70 -12.57 11.32
CA GLY A 45 2.07 -12.75 11.84
C GLY A 45 2.91 -11.52 11.53
N ASP A 46 4.02 -11.70 10.81
CA ASP A 46 4.88 -10.63 10.31
C ASP A 46 4.49 -10.14 8.91
N VAL A 47 3.42 -10.68 8.31
CA VAL A 47 2.96 -10.27 6.98
C VAL A 47 2.07 -9.04 7.07
N TYR A 48 2.46 -7.99 6.35
CA TYR A 48 1.69 -6.79 6.10
C TYR A 48 0.94 -6.90 4.78
N MET A 49 -0.36 -6.61 4.82
CA MET A 49 -1.24 -6.64 3.65
C MET A 49 -1.99 -5.32 3.54
N HIS A 50 -1.84 -4.65 2.42
CA HIS A 50 -2.43 -3.35 2.18
C HIS A 50 -3.33 -3.40 0.95
N LEU A 51 -4.63 -3.48 1.22
CA LEU A 51 -5.68 -3.44 0.22
C LEU A 51 -6.04 -1.98 -0.08
N ILE A 52 -5.89 -1.63 -1.35
CA ILE A 52 -6.26 -0.33 -1.89
C ILE A 52 -7.42 -0.56 -2.85
N GLU A 53 -8.54 0.13 -2.61
CA GLU A 53 -9.65 0.20 -3.54
C GLU A 53 -9.71 1.60 -4.15
N SER A 54 -9.96 1.69 -5.46
CA SER A 54 -9.89 2.95 -6.21
C SER A 54 -10.83 3.00 -7.41
N GLU A 55 -11.10 4.22 -7.88
CA GLU A 55 -11.95 4.48 -9.05
C GLU A 55 -11.27 4.11 -10.38
N ARG A 56 -9.93 4.12 -10.39
CA ARG A 56 -9.06 3.78 -11.53
C ARG A 56 -8.06 2.72 -11.11
N GLU A 57 -7.38 2.07 -12.06
CA GLU A 57 -6.35 1.08 -11.74
C GLU A 57 -5.26 1.64 -10.82
N PRO A 58 -5.11 1.11 -9.58
CA PRO A 58 -4.22 1.71 -8.60
C PRO A 58 -2.74 1.58 -8.97
N GLY A 59 -2.31 0.46 -9.56
CA GLY A 59 -0.90 0.24 -9.92
C GLY A 59 -0.31 1.35 -10.81
N PRO A 60 -0.89 1.62 -11.98
CA PRO A 60 -0.46 2.73 -12.84
C PRO A 60 -0.60 4.11 -12.20
N ALA A 61 -1.59 4.32 -11.32
CA ALA A 61 -1.76 5.59 -10.63
C ALA A 61 -0.68 5.82 -9.55
N ILE A 62 -0.36 4.79 -8.77
CA ILE A 62 0.72 4.80 -7.78
C ILE A 62 2.06 5.08 -8.45
N ALA A 63 2.35 4.41 -9.57
CA ALA A 63 3.60 4.60 -10.32
C ALA A 63 3.82 6.05 -10.81
N LYS A 64 2.76 6.85 -10.95
CA LYS A 64 2.86 8.26 -11.36
C LYS A 64 3.16 9.20 -10.20
N VAL A 65 2.95 8.77 -8.96
CA VAL A 65 3.13 9.60 -7.76
C VAL A 65 4.34 9.19 -6.93
N THR A 66 5.15 8.23 -7.37
CA THR A 66 6.34 7.75 -6.63
C THR A 66 7.37 8.85 -6.39
N GLU A 67 7.38 9.90 -7.22
CA GLU A 67 8.25 11.06 -7.07
C GLU A 67 7.61 12.21 -6.28
N HIS A 68 6.33 12.10 -5.93
CA HIS A 68 5.62 13.14 -5.18
C HIS A 68 6.17 13.26 -3.75
N PRO A 69 6.38 14.48 -3.21
CA PRO A 69 6.91 14.67 -1.86
C PRO A 69 6.12 13.91 -0.78
N GLU A 70 4.78 13.99 -0.82
CA GLU A 70 3.92 13.25 0.11
C GLU A 70 4.11 11.74 0.03
N PHE A 71 4.30 11.19 -1.17
CA PHE A 71 4.52 9.76 -1.35
C PHE A 71 5.87 9.33 -0.77
N ARG A 72 6.92 10.13 -1.02
CA ARG A 72 8.25 9.89 -0.45
C ARG A 72 8.23 9.98 1.07
N GLY A 73 7.58 11.01 1.63
CA GLY A 73 7.46 11.16 3.09
C GLY A 73 6.71 10.00 3.76
N VAL A 74 5.64 9.48 3.14
CA VAL A 74 4.99 8.26 3.62
C VAL A 74 5.93 7.07 3.54
N SER A 75 6.64 6.90 2.42
CA SER A 75 7.56 5.77 2.21
C SER A 75 8.69 5.77 3.23
N GLU A 76 9.38 6.90 3.41
CA GLU A 76 10.47 7.10 4.38
C GLU A 76 10.03 6.78 5.82
N ARG A 77 8.82 7.20 6.20
CA ARG A 77 8.27 6.90 7.54
C ARG A 77 7.93 5.42 7.72
N LEU A 78 7.54 4.73 6.64
CA LEU A 78 7.21 3.31 6.68
C LEU A 78 8.45 2.41 6.67
N GLU A 79 9.60 2.88 6.17
CA GLU A 79 10.84 2.08 6.10
C GLU A 79 11.29 1.56 7.47
N ALA A 80 10.98 2.27 8.56
CA ALA A 80 11.28 1.82 9.92
C ALA A 80 10.46 0.58 10.35
N TYR A 81 9.35 0.30 9.67
CA TYR A 81 8.37 -0.70 10.07
C TYR A 81 8.11 -1.76 9.01
N VAL A 82 8.27 -1.44 7.73
CA VAL A 82 7.88 -2.28 6.60
C VAL A 82 9.10 -2.61 5.75
N SER A 83 9.24 -3.89 5.39
CA SER A 83 10.31 -4.38 4.52
C SER A 83 9.74 -5.27 3.41
N ALA A 84 10.49 -5.45 2.32
CA ALA A 84 10.07 -6.31 1.22
C ALA A 84 9.74 -7.73 1.72
N TYR A 85 8.67 -8.33 1.19
CA TYR A 85 8.27 -9.70 1.55
C TYR A 85 9.37 -10.73 1.23
N ASP A 86 9.96 -10.58 0.05
CA ASP A 86 11.12 -11.31 -0.44
C ASP A 86 12.22 -10.31 -0.83
N PRO A 87 13.16 -10.01 0.08
CA PRO A 87 14.23 -9.05 -0.18
C PRO A 87 15.20 -9.48 -1.28
N GLU A 88 15.34 -10.78 -1.55
CA GLU A 88 16.31 -11.29 -2.53
C GLU A 88 15.85 -11.02 -3.96
N THR A 89 14.55 -11.03 -4.20
CA THR A 89 13.96 -10.83 -5.53
C THR A 89 13.39 -9.43 -5.75
N TRP A 90 13.34 -8.59 -4.70
CA TRP A 90 12.79 -7.24 -4.77
C TRP A 90 13.64 -6.30 -5.63
N ARG A 91 13.00 -5.64 -6.61
CA ARG A 91 13.64 -4.66 -7.51
C ARG A 91 12.89 -3.34 -7.55
N SER A 92 11.59 -3.37 -7.28
CA SER A 92 10.71 -2.20 -7.36
C SER A 92 9.43 -2.40 -6.52
N PRO A 93 8.68 -1.33 -6.22
CA PRO A 93 7.37 -1.45 -5.55
C PRO A 93 6.39 -2.40 -6.26
N LYS A 94 6.54 -2.63 -7.56
CA LYS A 94 5.71 -3.57 -8.33
C LYS A 94 5.86 -5.01 -7.83
N ASP A 95 7.02 -5.39 -7.29
CA ASP A 95 7.29 -6.75 -6.81
C ASP A 95 6.57 -7.06 -5.49
N ALA A 96 6.07 -6.03 -4.80
CA ALA A 96 5.21 -6.19 -3.63
C ALA A 96 3.72 -6.35 -3.99
N MET A 97 3.33 -6.19 -5.26
CA MET A 97 1.93 -6.26 -5.68
C MET A 97 1.48 -7.71 -5.91
N ALA A 98 0.45 -8.15 -5.18
CA ALA A 98 -0.20 -9.42 -5.43
C ALA A 98 -0.96 -9.41 -6.77
N ARG A 99 -1.05 -10.59 -7.40
CA ARG A 99 -1.82 -10.80 -8.63
C ARG A 99 -3.22 -11.31 -8.29
N ARG A 100 -4.26 -10.51 -8.55
CA ARG A 100 -5.63 -10.99 -8.55
C ARG A 100 -5.83 -11.93 -9.74
N PHE A 101 -6.09 -13.21 -9.47
CA PHE A 101 -6.32 -14.23 -10.50
C PHE A 101 -7.80 -14.60 -10.67
N TYR A 102 -8.67 -14.17 -9.76
CA TYR A 102 -10.11 -14.43 -9.77
C TYR A 102 -10.85 -13.26 -9.12
N LEU A 103 -12.06 -12.97 -9.60
CA LEU A 103 -12.99 -12.00 -9.02
C LEU A 103 -14.42 -12.51 -9.22
N TRP A 104 -15.23 -12.39 -8.18
CA TRP A 104 -16.68 -12.57 -8.25
C TRP A 104 -17.37 -11.44 -7.50
N GLU A 105 -18.43 -10.90 -8.09
CA GLU A 105 -19.22 -9.80 -7.53
C GLU A 105 -20.71 -10.17 -7.64
N ARG A 106 -21.46 -9.96 -6.56
CA ARG A 106 -22.92 -10.10 -6.56
C ARG A 106 -23.53 -8.73 -6.83
N SER A 107 -24.38 -8.65 -7.85
CA SER A 107 -25.24 -7.49 -8.14
C SER A 107 -26.36 -7.33 -7.11
#